data_AF-A0A1Y1ZN11-F1
#
_entry.id   AF-A0A1Y1ZN11-F1
#
_cell.length_a   1.000
_cell.length_b   1.000
_cell.length_c   1.000
_cell.angle_alpha   90.00
_cell.angle_beta   90.00
_cell.angle_gamma   90.00
#
_symmetry.space_group_name_H-M   'P 1'
#
loop_
_entity.id
_entity.type
_entity.pdbx_description
1 polymer ?
#
loop_
_entity_poly.entity_id
_entity_poly.type
_entity_poly.pdbx_seq_one_letter_code
_entity_poly.pdbx_strand_id
1 'polypeptide(L)'
;MSWLFPHPPYAEDQPLSHQILYFHTIRSGAMMGAIIAQITAPSMAVVERYRHNTQITRSTLGPRLFTHSARGIFIGSIFAAVATWGRMRAKEEIEWQDRAWRVIENTGQVDMDRWTLVGAALGSSAGLWGARQGKTMSMGKAALGGAGVG
;
A
#
# COMPACT_ATOMS: atom_id res chain seq x y z
N MET A 1 15.67 -10.18 16.50
CA MET A 1 15.72 -9.22 15.37
C MET A 1 14.54 -9.49 14.46
N SER A 2 13.74 -8.48 14.14
CA SER A 2 12.85 -8.57 12.96
C SER A 2 13.72 -8.39 11.71
N TRP A 3 13.30 -8.92 10.55
CA TRP A 3 14.16 -8.95 9.35
C TRP A 3 14.59 -7.56 8.84
N LEU A 4 13.83 -6.51 9.17
CA LEU A 4 14.05 -5.13 8.74
C LEU A 4 14.40 -4.16 9.89
N PHE A 5 13.90 -4.42 11.10
CA PHE A 5 14.06 -3.53 12.26
C PHE A 5 14.66 -4.25 13.48
N PRO A 6 15.46 -3.56 14.30
CA PRO A 6 15.95 -4.12 15.56
C PRO A 6 14.79 -4.45 16.50
N HIS A 7 14.94 -5.55 17.23
CA HIS A 7 13.99 -5.99 18.25
C HIS A 7 14.71 -6.04 19.59
N PRO A 8 14.77 -4.92 20.33
CA PRO A 8 15.35 -4.92 21.66
C PRO A 8 14.50 -5.77 22.62
N PRO A 9 15.09 -6.25 23.73
CA PRO A 9 14.36 -7.02 24.74
C PRO A 9 13.30 -6.18 25.46
N TYR A 10 13.50 -4.86 25.55
CA TYR A 10 12.59 -3.93 26.22
C TYR A 10 12.01 -2.92 25.24
N ALA A 11 10.81 -2.43 25.55
CA ALA A 11 10.06 -1.55 24.66
C ALA A 11 10.70 -0.17 24.54
N GLU A 12 11.11 0.40 25.68
CA GLU A 12 11.77 1.70 25.84
C GLU A 12 13.08 1.84 25.06
N ASP A 13 13.70 0.71 24.73
CA ASP A 13 14.95 0.67 23.98
C ASP A 13 14.72 0.65 22.46
N GLN A 14 13.49 0.81 21.97
CA GLN A 14 13.19 0.78 20.53
C GLN A 14 13.67 2.07 19.83
N PRO A 15 14.78 2.03 19.05
CA PRO A 15 15.33 3.24 18.42
C PRO A 15 14.52 3.75 17.23
N LEU A 16 13.74 2.88 16.56
CA LEU A 16 13.07 3.20 15.29
C LEU A 16 11.53 3.20 15.40
N SER A 17 11.02 3.61 16.57
CA SER A 17 9.59 3.59 16.91
C SER A 17 8.70 4.26 15.86
N HIS A 18 9.09 5.46 15.44
CA HIS A 18 8.39 6.25 14.42
C HIS A 18 8.41 5.56 13.06
N GLN A 19 9.58 5.13 12.57
CA GLN A 19 9.68 4.54 11.23
C GLN A 19 8.91 3.22 11.16
N ILE A 20 8.98 2.39 12.21
CA ILE A 20 8.24 1.12 12.29
C ILE A 20 6.73 1.39 12.18
N LEU A 21 6.20 2.32 12.98
CA LEU A 21 4.77 2.60 13.00
C LEU A 21 4.29 3.22 11.68
N TYR A 22 5.02 4.18 11.12
CA TYR A 22 4.67 4.74 9.81
C TYR A 22 4.75 3.69 8.71
N PHE A 23 5.81 2.90 8.65
CA PHE A 23 5.96 1.83 7.66
C PHE A 23 4.81 0.83 7.74
N HIS A 24 4.55 0.29 8.92
CA HIS A 24 3.50 -0.70 9.14
C HIS A 24 2.11 -0.16 8.77
N THR A 25 1.79 1.06 9.22
CA THR A 25 0.47 1.67 8.98
C THR A 25 0.28 2.08 7.53
N ILE A 26 1.27 2.72 6.90
CA ILE A 26 1.22 3.10 5.48
C ILE A 26 1.05 1.88 4.59
N ARG A 27 1.80 0.81 4.86
CA ARG A 27 1.66 -0.47 4.15
C ARG A 27 0.27 -1.08 4.34
N SER A 28 -0.24 -1.07 5.57
CA SER A 28 -1.59 -1.57 5.86
C SER A 28 -2.68 -0.74 5.16
N GLY A 29 -2.53 0.58 5.14
CA GLY A 29 -3.39 1.51 4.42
C GLY A 29 -3.36 1.29 2.91
N ALA A 30 -2.18 1.13 2.32
CA ALA A 30 -1.99 0.77 0.92
C ALA A 30 -2.78 -0.49 0.54
N MET A 31 -2.60 -1.57 1.32
CA MET A 31 -3.28 -2.84 1.04
C MET A 31 -4.79 -2.74 1.21
N MET A 32 -5.26 -2.05 2.26
CA MET A 32 -6.69 -1.83 2.46
C MET A 32 -7.30 -1.03 1.29
N GLY A 33 -6.62 0.02 0.84
CA GLY A 33 -7.04 0.80 -0.31
C GLY A 33 -7.10 -0.01 -1.61
N ALA A 34 -6.14 -0.92 -1.82
CA ALA A 34 -6.16 -1.85 -2.95
C ALA A 34 -7.36 -2.82 -2.89
N ILE A 35 -7.66 -3.38 -1.71
CA ILE A 35 -8.80 -4.30 -1.51
C ILE A 35 -10.12 -3.58 -1.80
N ILE A 36 -10.29 -2.36 -1.26
CA ILE A 36 -11.49 -1.54 -1.53
C ILE A 36 -11.62 -1.23 -3.02
N ALA A 37 -10.50 -0.95 -3.70
CA ALA A 37 -10.48 -0.71 -5.14
C ALA A 37 -10.90 -1.94 -5.97
N GLN A 38 -10.48 -3.14 -5.56
CA GLN A 38 -10.87 -4.40 -6.20
C GLN A 38 -12.37 -4.70 -6.08
N ILE A 39 -13.04 -4.17 -5.05
CA ILE A 39 -14.49 -4.29 -4.88
C ILE A 39 -15.21 -3.20 -5.69
N THR A 40 -14.75 -1.95 -5.58
CA THR A 40 -15.44 -0.80 -6.21
C THR A 40 -15.36 -0.81 -7.74
N ALA A 41 -14.22 -1.16 -8.34
CA ALA A 41 -14.04 -1.19 -9.79
C ALA A 41 -15.02 -2.12 -10.54
N PRO A 42 -15.21 -3.40 -10.16
CA PRO A 42 -16.20 -4.27 -10.80
C PRO A 42 -17.63 -3.84 -10.49
N SER A 43 -17.93 -3.36 -9.27
CA SER A 43 -19.25 -2.81 -8.95
C SER A 43 -19.61 -1.64 -9.86
N MET A 44 -18.67 -0.71 -10.09
CA MET A 44 -18.88 0.40 -11.02
C MET A 44 -19.05 -0.07 -12.46
N ALA A 45 -18.29 -1.07 -12.90
CA ALA A 45 -18.44 -1.63 -14.25
C ALA A 45 -19.83 -2.28 -14.45
N VAL A 46 -20.38 -2.95 -13.43
CA VAL A 46 -21.74 -3.50 -13.46
C VAL A 46 -22.79 -2.39 -13.53
N VAL A 47 -22.63 -1.33 -12.73
CA VAL A 47 -23.53 -0.17 -12.75
C VAL A 47 -23.51 0.53 -14.11
N GLU A 48 -22.34 0.72 -14.72
CA GLU A 48 -22.22 1.33 -16.04
C GLU A 48 -22.81 0.46 -17.14
N ARG A 49 -22.65 -0.86 -17.07
CA ARG A 49 -23.33 -1.77 -17.99
C ARG A 49 -24.85 -1.62 -17.88
N TYR A 50 -25.37 -1.50 -16.67
CA TYR A 50 -26.82 -1.33 -16.46
C TYR A 50 -27.33 0.04 -16.95
N ARG A 51 -26.58 1.12 -16.71
CA ARG A 51 -27.01 2.49 -17.05
C ARG A 51 -26.73 2.92 -18.49
N HIS A 52 -25.62 2.46 -19.05
CA HIS A 52 -25.07 2.96 -20.31
C HIS A 52 -24.79 1.86 -21.34
N ASN A 53 -25.16 0.61 -21.04
CA ASN A 53 -24.97 -0.55 -21.91
C ASN A 53 -23.51 -0.79 -22.35
N THR A 54 -22.56 -0.36 -21.51
CA THR A 54 -21.13 -0.53 -21.75
C THR A 54 -20.75 -2.02 -21.76
N GLN A 55 -20.01 -2.45 -22.78
CA GLN A 55 -19.51 -3.83 -22.85
C GLN A 55 -18.39 -4.08 -21.84
N ILE A 56 -18.55 -5.10 -21.02
CA ILE A 56 -17.51 -5.57 -20.08
C ILE A 56 -16.66 -6.60 -20.81
N THR A 57 -15.49 -6.18 -21.28
CA THR A 57 -14.53 -7.05 -21.98
C THR A 57 -13.24 -7.14 -21.16
N ARG A 58 -12.49 -8.24 -21.30
CA ARG A 58 -11.20 -8.41 -20.59
C ARG A 58 -10.21 -7.29 -20.87
N SER A 59 -10.25 -6.70 -22.08
CA SER A 59 -9.43 -5.57 -22.49
C SER A 59 -9.76 -4.26 -21.77
N THR A 60 -10.97 -4.10 -21.21
CA THR A 60 -11.40 -2.90 -20.49
C THR A 60 -11.37 -3.09 -18.98
N LEU A 61 -11.69 -4.29 -18.51
CA LEU A 61 -11.75 -4.59 -17.07
C LEU A 61 -10.36 -4.64 -16.42
N GLY A 62 -9.37 -5.25 -17.09
CA GLY A 62 -8.01 -5.40 -16.55
C GLY A 62 -7.36 -4.05 -16.25
N PRO A 63 -7.17 -3.15 -17.24
CA PRO A 63 -6.58 -1.84 -17.02
C PRO A 63 -7.32 -1.01 -15.97
N ARG A 64 -8.66 -1.08 -15.98
CA ARG A 64 -9.50 -0.37 -15.00
C ARG A 64 -9.25 -0.87 -13.57
N LEU A 65 -9.17 -2.19 -13.35
CA LEU A 65 -8.85 -2.76 -12.04
C LEU A 65 -7.48 -2.29 -11.55
N PHE A 66 -6.47 -2.28 -12.43
CA PHE A 66 -5.13 -1.81 -12.08
C PHE A 66 -5.10 -0.32 -11.73
N THR A 67 -5.75 0.53 -12.52
CA THR A 67 -5.84 1.98 -12.24
C THR A 67 -6.57 2.27 -10.93
N HIS A 68 -7.71 1.63 -10.69
CA HIS A 68 -8.43 1.77 -9.42
C HIS A 68 -7.59 1.27 -8.24
N SER A 69 -6.90 0.13 -8.38
CA SER A 69 -6.05 -0.42 -7.34
C SER A 69 -4.86 0.49 -7.04
N ALA A 70 -4.22 1.05 -8.06
CA ALA A 70 -3.11 1.99 -7.89
C ALA A 70 -3.56 3.27 -7.16
N ARG A 71 -4.72 3.83 -7.53
CA ARG A 71 -5.33 4.97 -6.83
C ARG A 71 -5.70 4.62 -5.39
N GLY A 72 -6.26 3.44 -5.17
CA GLY A 72 -6.59 2.93 -3.85
C GLY A 72 -5.36 2.80 -2.95
N ILE A 73 -4.27 2.24 -3.47
CA ILE A 73 -2.98 2.16 -2.77
C ILE A 73 -2.51 3.56 -2.36
N PHE A 74 -2.49 4.52 -3.28
CA PHE A 74 -2.01 5.87 -3.02
C PHE A 74 -2.86 6.60 -1.97
N ILE A 75 -4.18 6.61 -2.15
CA ILE A 75 -5.11 7.24 -1.21
C ILE A 75 -5.04 6.56 0.16
N GLY A 76 -5.00 5.23 0.19
CA GLY A 76 -4.89 4.44 1.42
C GLY A 76 -3.59 4.70 2.17
N SER A 77 -2.46 4.83 1.47
CA SER A 77 -1.17 5.21 2.06
C SER A 77 -1.20 6.61 2.67
N ILE A 78 -1.73 7.60 1.96
CA ILE A 78 -1.84 8.98 2.48
C ILE A 78 -2.74 9.00 3.71
N PHE A 79 -3.91 8.37 3.62
CA PHE A 79 -4.85 8.28 4.73
C PHE A 79 -4.18 7.66 5.96
N ALA A 80 -3.46 6.54 5.80
CA ALA A 80 -2.77 5.90 6.91
C ALA A 80 -1.66 6.77 7.50
N ALA A 81 -0.87 7.48 6.68
CA ALA A 81 0.14 8.41 7.18
C ALA A 81 -0.49 9.52 8.04
N VAL A 82 -1.57 10.12 7.56
CA VAL A 82 -2.32 11.17 8.28
C VAL A 82 -2.97 10.61 9.54
N ALA A 83 -3.53 9.40 9.48
CA ALA A 83 -4.15 8.74 10.63
C ALA A 83 -3.11 8.42 11.72
N THR A 84 -1.92 7.94 11.34
CA THR A 84 -0.81 7.68 12.27
C THR A 84 -0.34 8.97 12.91
N TRP A 85 -0.11 10.01 12.12
CA TRP A 85 0.23 11.33 12.65
C TRP A 85 -0.83 11.85 13.62
N GLY A 86 -2.10 11.83 13.23
CA GLY A 86 -3.21 12.33 14.05
C GLY A 86 -3.40 11.54 15.34
N ARG A 87 -3.22 10.22 15.31
CA ARG A 87 -3.34 9.35 16.49
C ARG A 87 -2.17 9.51 17.46
N MET A 88 -0.97 9.78 16.94
CA MET A 88 0.26 9.74 17.72
C MET A 88 0.86 11.12 18.06
N ARG A 89 0.38 12.22 17.46
CA ARG A 89 0.91 13.58 17.69
C ARG A 89 0.86 14.11 19.13
N ALA A 90 0.05 13.51 19.99
CA ALA A 90 -0.10 13.90 21.40
C ALA A 90 0.42 12.80 22.34
N LYS A 91 1.21 11.87 21.81
CA LYS A 91 1.73 10.71 22.52
C LYS A 91 3.20 10.88 22.86
N GLU A 92 3.59 10.40 24.03
CA GLU A 92 4.97 10.45 24.50
C GLU A 92 5.82 9.42 23.76
N GLU A 93 7.14 9.63 23.70
CA GLU A 93 8.06 8.75 22.97
C GLU A 93 7.96 7.28 23.45
N ILE A 94 7.80 7.07 24.76
CA ILE A 94 7.62 5.73 25.34
C ILE A 94 6.37 5.05 24.78
N GLU A 95 5.29 5.79 24.51
CA GLU A 95 4.08 5.23 23.89
C GLU A 95 4.29 4.91 22.40
N TRP A 96 5.14 5.65 21.68
CA TRP A 96 5.55 5.29 20.33
C TRP A 96 6.36 4.00 20.34
N GLN A 97 7.33 3.92 21.25
CA GLN A 97 8.22 2.79 21.43
C GLN A 97 7.46 1.50 21.82
N ASP A 98 6.57 1.56 22.81
CA ASP A 98 5.72 0.44 23.23
C ASP A 98 4.85 -0.08 22.07
N ARG A 99 4.20 0.81 21.33
CA ARG A 99 3.37 0.39 20.19
C ARG A 99 4.21 -0.21 19.07
N ALA A 100 5.34 0.40 18.72
CA ALA A 100 6.24 -0.11 17.71
C ALA A 100 6.78 -1.48 18.10
N TRP A 101 7.16 -1.66 19.37
CA TRP A 101 7.63 -2.92 19.94
C TRP A 101 6.57 -4.01 19.82
N ARG A 102 5.31 -3.74 20.18
CA ARG A 102 4.21 -4.72 20.03
C ARG A 102 3.95 -5.13 18.58
N VAL A 103 4.13 -4.21 17.62
CA VAL A 103 3.97 -4.50 16.20
C VAL A 103 5.06 -5.46 15.71
N ILE A 104 6.32 -5.27 16.14
CA ILE A 104 7.42 -6.15 15.74
C ILE A 104 7.47 -7.47 16.50
N GLU A 105 6.91 -7.52 17.71
CA GLU A 105 6.74 -8.77 18.49
C GLU A 105 5.70 -9.69 17.81
N ASN A 106 4.74 -9.10 17.08
CA ASN A 106 3.77 -9.87 16.31
C ASN A 106 4.40 -10.42 15.01
N THR A 107 4.85 -11.67 15.06
CA THR A 107 5.48 -12.36 13.91
C THR A 107 4.61 -12.38 12.66
N GLY A 108 3.30 -12.52 12.78
CA GLY A 108 2.38 -12.51 11.65
C GLY A 108 2.33 -11.16 10.93
N GLN A 109 2.38 -10.06 11.68
CA GLN A 109 2.46 -8.71 11.10
C GLN A 109 3.79 -8.48 10.39
N VAL A 110 4.89 -8.90 11.02
CA VAL A 110 6.25 -8.79 10.44
C VAL A 110 6.39 -9.61 9.17
N ASP A 111 5.87 -10.84 9.14
CA ASP A 111 5.89 -11.69 7.96
C ASP A 111 5.07 -11.09 6.81
N MET A 112 3.89 -10.53 7.12
CA MET A 112 3.09 -9.83 6.12
C MET A 112 3.81 -8.59 5.60
N ASP A 113 4.44 -7.81 6.47
CA ASP A 113 5.26 -6.65 6.10
C ASP A 113 6.39 -7.05 5.14
N ARG A 114 7.05 -8.19 5.40
CA ARG A 114 8.07 -8.77 4.50
C ARG A 114 7.51 -9.09 3.13
N TRP A 115 6.43 -9.87 3.08
CA TRP A 115 5.85 -10.30 1.81
C TRP A 115 5.31 -9.14 0.99
N THR A 116 4.69 -8.15 1.63
CA THR A 116 4.23 -6.94 0.93
C THR A 116 5.41 -6.17 0.35
N LEU A 117 6.50 -5.99 1.10
CA LEU A 117 7.67 -5.25 0.60
C LEU A 117 8.35 -5.98 -0.56
N VAL A 118 8.52 -7.31 -0.45
CA VAL A 118 9.06 -8.14 -1.55
C VAL A 118 8.15 -8.07 -2.78
N GLY A 119 6.84 -8.21 -2.60
CA GLY A 119 5.87 -8.10 -3.70
C GLY A 119 5.90 -6.75 -4.38
N ALA A 120 5.99 -5.66 -3.62
CA ALA A 120 6.10 -4.30 -4.15
C ALA A 120 7.41 -4.09 -4.93
N ALA A 121 8.53 -4.60 -4.43
CA ALA A 121 9.82 -4.53 -5.12
C ALA A 121 9.81 -5.30 -6.45
N LEU A 122 9.25 -6.51 -6.46
CA LEU A 122 9.12 -7.32 -7.68
C LEU A 122 8.16 -6.68 -8.68
N GLY A 123 6.99 -6.22 -8.22
CA GLY A 123 5.98 -5.60 -9.07
C GLY A 123 6.46 -4.30 -9.72
N SER A 124 7.12 -3.43 -8.95
CA SER A 124 7.70 -2.19 -9.48
C SER A 124 8.83 -2.46 -10.48
N SER A 125 9.71 -3.43 -10.19
CA SER A 125 10.79 -3.83 -11.11
C SER A 125 10.24 -4.39 -12.42
N ALA A 126 9.24 -5.27 -12.36
CA ALA A 126 8.57 -5.81 -13.53
C ALA A 126 7.85 -4.72 -14.35
N GLY A 127 7.17 -3.78 -13.68
CA GLY A 127 6.52 -2.64 -14.32
C GLY A 127 7.50 -1.72 -15.04
N LEU A 128 8.63 -1.40 -14.39
CA LEU A 128 9.72 -0.61 -14.98
C LEU A 128 10.34 -1.32 -16.20
N TRP A 129 10.56 -2.63 -16.13
CA TRP A 129 11.02 -3.41 -17.27
C TRP A 129 10.00 -3.33 -18.42
N GLY A 130 8.72 -3.60 -18.15
CA GLY A 130 7.65 -3.52 -19.15
C GLY A 130 7.59 -2.16 -19.85
N ALA A 131 7.74 -1.07 -19.10
CA ALA A 131 7.78 0.29 -19.63
C ALA A 131 9.00 0.55 -20.53
N ARG A 132 10.19 0.03 -20.16
CA ARG A 132 11.40 0.14 -20.97
C ARG A 132 11.29 -0.60 -22.31
N GLN A 133 10.52 -1.67 -22.37
CA GLN A 133 10.26 -2.40 -23.63
C GLN A 133 9.15 -1.79 -24.49
N GLY A 134 8.57 -0.64 -24.10
CA GLY A 134 7.46 -0.03 -24.83
C GLY A 134 6.17 -0.85 -24.82
N LYS A 135 6.08 -1.85 -23.92
CA LYS A 135 4.92 -2.75 -23.78
C LYS A 135 3.84 -2.18 -22.85
N THR A 136 4.11 -1.06 -22.19
CA THR A 136 3.16 -0.34 -21.31
C THR A 136 3.14 1.15 -21.66
N MET A 137 2.15 1.90 -21.13
CA MET A 137 1.98 3.35 -21.36
C MET A 137 3.28 4.12 -21.11
N SER A 138 3.48 5.23 -21.84
CA SER A 138 4.73 6.01 -21.84
C SER A 138 5.26 6.27 -20.42
N MET A 139 6.58 6.34 -20.28
CA MET A 139 7.29 6.42 -18.99
C MET A 139 6.70 7.45 -18.00
N GLY A 140 6.19 8.58 -18.49
CA GLY A 140 5.51 9.59 -17.66
C GLY A 140 4.15 9.15 -17.12
N LYS A 141 3.36 8.43 -17.92
CA LYS A 141 2.10 7.79 -17.49
C LYS A 141 2.34 6.56 -16.63
N ALA A 142 3.44 5.83 -16.83
CA ALA A 142 3.87 4.74 -15.96
C ALA A 142 4.37 5.25 -14.60
N ALA A 143 5.07 6.39 -14.56
CA ALA A 143 5.48 7.06 -13.33
C ALA A 143 4.27 7.63 -12.56
N LEU A 144 3.34 8.29 -13.26
CA LEU A 144 2.08 8.77 -12.68
C LEU A 144 1.19 7.60 -12.23
N GLY A 145 1.14 6.49 -12.98
CA GLY A 145 0.44 5.28 -12.60
C GLY A 145 1.08 4.55 -11.42
N GLY A 146 2.41 4.53 -11.34
CA GLY A 146 3.17 4.01 -10.19
C GLY A 146 3.00 4.83 -8.92
N ALA A 147 2.71 6.13 -9.07
CA ALA A 147 2.29 7.02 -7.98
C ALA A 147 0.77 6.98 -7.71
N GLY A 148 -0.02 6.18 -8.45
CA GLY A 148 -1.48 6.11 -8.28
C GLY A 148 -2.25 7.34 -8.78
N VAL A 149 -1.63 8.21 -9.58
CA VAL A 149 -2.21 9.44 -10.15
C VAL A 149 -2.70 9.24 -11.60
N GLY A 150 -2.21 8.21 -12.29
CA GLY A 150 -2.59 7.84 -13.67
C GLY A 150 -3.85 6.97 -13.74
#